data_AF-A0A970JIT7-F1
#
_entry.id   AF-A0A970JIT7-F1
#
_cell.length_a   1.000
_cell.length_b   1.000
_cell.length_c   1.000
_cell.angle_alpha   90.00
_cell.angle_beta   90.00
_cell.angle_gamma   90.00
#
_symmetry.space_group_name_H-M   'P 1'
#
loop_
_entity.id
_entity.type
_entity.pdbx_description
1 polymer ?
#
loop_
_entity_poly.entity_id
_entity_poly.type
_entity_poly.pdbx_seq_one_letter_code
_entity_poly.pdbx_strand_id
1 'polypeptide(L)'
;MDKSFLLSLGIGDDAADAILAEAERSIKAAVDEATSLIKAEFEEKLRAFSEEAKRSLLWQKLDFAIERELSKAGARNIKAAKAILNFTYDGGDFEGTPEGLTEAVRSLAEAEPYLFGSDYAYGGDKALSFVGISPAEESDDDFMASDLTYSEYLRLYGKN
;
A
#
# COMPACT_ATOMS: atom_id res chain seq x y z
N MET A 1 3.99 49.52 14.52
CA MET A 1 3.88 50.82 15.18
C MET A 1 5.26 51.42 15.15
N ASP A 2 5.43 52.65 14.68
CA ASP A 2 6.74 53.27 14.57
C ASP A 2 6.92 54.39 15.61
N LYS A 3 8.18 54.77 15.84
CA LYS A 3 8.53 55.79 16.82
C LYS A 3 7.91 57.15 16.49
N SER A 4 7.85 57.52 15.20
CA SER A 4 7.23 58.77 14.72
C SER A 4 5.75 58.90 15.07
N PHE A 5 5.01 57.79 15.05
CA PHE A 5 3.61 57.75 15.45
C PHE A 5 3.43 57.95 16.96
N LEU A 6 4.31 57.39 17.79
CA LEU A 6 4.26 57.58 19.24
C LEU A 6 4.61 59.03 19.63
N LEU A 7 5.63 59.60 18.98
CA LEU A 7 6.01 61.01 19.18
C LEU A 7 4.89 61.97 18.77
N SER A 8 4.16 61.70 17.69
CA SER A 8 3.03 62.54 17.24
C SER A 8 1.81 62.49 18.18
N LEU A 9 1.69 61.43 19.00
CA LEU A 9 0.71 61.31 20.07
C LEU A 9 1.13 62.02 21.38
N GLY A 10 2.30 62.66 21.39
CA GLY A 10 2.83 63.37 22.56
C GLY A 10 3.54 62.47 23.58
N ILE A 11 3.88 61.23 23.21
CA ILE A 11 4.70 60.34 24.03
C ILE A 11 6.16 60.79 23.93
N GLY A 12 6.85 60.94 25.07
CA GLY A 12 8.26 61.34 25.11
C GLY A 12 9.20 60.27 24.53
N ASP A 13 10.39 60.68 24.11
CA ASP A 13 11.37 59.84 23.40
C ASP A 13 11.71 58.55 24.16
N ASP A 14 12.04 58.68 25.45
CA ASP A 14 12.36 57.54 26.33
C ASP A 14 11.16 56.59 26.52
N ALA A 15 9.95 57.13 26.60
CA ALA A 15 8.73 56.35 26.76
C ALA A 15 8.35 55.63 25.46
N ALA A 16 8.60 56.24 24.29
CA ALA A 16 8.38 55.63 23.00
C ALA A 16 9.31 54.43 22.77
N ASP A 17 10.60 54.55 23.13
CA ASP A 17 11.56 53.45 23.03
C ASP A 17 11.22 52.29 23.96
N ALA A 18 10.77 52.56 25.18
CA ALA A 18 10.32 51.53 26.11
C ALA A 18 9.10 50.74 25.59
N ILE A 19 8.12 51.44 24.99
CA ILE A 19 6.91 50.80 24.40
C ILE A 19 7.28 49.92 23.22
N LEU A 20 8.17 50.38 22.34
CA LEU A 20 8.61 49.59 21.18
C LEU A 20 9.40 48.36 21.61
N ALA A 21 10.32 48.49 22.57
CA ALA A 21 11.07 47.35 23.10
C ALA A 21 10.16 46.29 23.76
N GLU A 22 9.13 46.73 24.49
CA GLU A 22 8.15 45.82 25.09
C GLU A 22 7.26 45.16 24.02
N ALA A 23 6.83 45.93 23.00
CA ALA A 23 6.10 45.39 21.86
C ALA A 23 6.92 44.32 21.13
N GLU A 24 8.20 44.56 20.85
CA GLU A 24 9.10 43.58 20.24
C GLU A 24 9.27 42.32 21.09
N ARG A 25 9.41 42.46 22.40
CA ARG A 25 9.46 41.32 23.33
C ARG A 25 8.18 40.51 23.32
N SER A 26 7.02 41.18 23.37
CA SER A 26 5.72 40.52 23.35
C SER A 26 5.47 39.79 22.03
N ILE A 27 5.85 40.39 20.89
CA ILE A 27 5.78 39.78 19.57
C ILE A 27 6.70 38.57 19.50
N LYS A 28 7.94 38.69 19.94
CA LYS A 28 8.89 37.56 19.96
C LYS A 28 8.39 36.42 20.84
N ALA A 29 7.86 36.72 22.03
CA ALA A 29 7.29 35.72 22.92
C ALA A 29 6.09 35.00 22.26
N ALA A 30 5.17 35.75 21.64
CA ALA A 30 4.04 35.18 20.92
C ALA A 30 4.46 34.33 19.72
N VAL A 31 5.50 34.74 18.99
CA VAL A 31 6.07 33.97 17.87
C VAL A 31 6.75 32.69 18.37
N ASP A 32 7.54 32.77 19.45
CA ASP A 32 8.20 31.62 20.04
C ASP A 32 7.17 30.60 20.57
N GLU A 33 6.11 31.09 21.23
CA GLU A 33 4.98 30.27 21.70
C GLU A 33 4.24 29.60 20.53
N ALA A 34 3.83 30.37 19.51
CA ALA A 34 3.17 29.83 18.32
C ALA A 34 4.06 28.78 17.62
N THR A 35 5.36 29.03 17.51
CA THR A 35 6.31 28.09 16.92
C THR A 35 6.41 26.80 17.73
N SER A 36 6.40 26.90 19.07
CA SER A 36 6.45 25.72 19.95
C SER A 36 5.20 24.85 19.84
N LEU A 37 4.01 25.46 19.77
CA LEU A 37 2.74 24.76 19.60
C LEU A 37 2.67 24.07 18.25
N ILE A 38 3.05 24.76 17.18
CA ILE A 38 3.11 24.19 15.82
C ILE A 38 4.05 22.98 15.80
N LYS A 39 5.25 23.10 16.37
CA LYS A 39 6.20 21.97 16.43
C LYS A 39 5.62 20.77 17.18
N ALA A 40 5.01 20.99 18.35
CA ALA A 40 4.41 19.92 19.13
C ALA A 40 3.29 19.19 18.34
N GLU A 41 2.42 19.95 17.67
CA GLU A 41 1.36 19.37 16.83
C GLU A 41 1.93 18.58 15.64
N PHE A 42 2.97 19.11 14.97
CA PHE A 42 3.63 18.41 13.88
C PHE A 42 4.33 17.12 14.33
N GLU A 43 4.99 17.12 15.48
CA GLU A 43 5.64 15.94 16.05
C GLU A 43 4.61 14.86 16.42
N GLU A 44 3.48 15.25 17.00
CA GLU A 44 2.38 14.32 17.32
C GLU A 44 1.80 13.69 16.06
N LYS A 45 1.50 14.51 15.03
CA LYS A 45 1.02 14.02 13.73
C LYS A 45 2.02 13.10 13.06
N LEU A 46 3.32 13.44 13.09
CA LEU A 46 4.36 12.62 12.50
C LEU A 46 4.48 11.27 13.21
N ARG A 47 4.37 11.25 14.55
CA ARG A 47 4.37 10.01 15.32
C ARG A 47 3.18 9.13 14.97
N ALA A 48 1.97 9.69 14.99
CA ALA A 48 0.75 8.97 14.64
C ALA A 48 0.80 8.40 13.23
N PHE A 49 1.21 9.22 12.24
CA PHE A 49 1.36 8.80 10.86
C PHE A 49 2.43 7.71 10.68
N SER A 50 3.56 7.83 11.38
CA SER A 50 4.62 6.81 11.35
C SER A 50 4.15 5.47 11.90
N GLU A 51 3.41 5.47 13.02
CA GLU A 51 2.87 4.25 13.60
C GLU A 51 1.82 3.59 12.71
N GLU A 52 0.92 4.39 12.11
CA GLU A 52 -0.08 3.89 11.16
C GLU A 52 0.58 3.31 9.90
N ALA A 53 1.59 4.00 9.35
CA ALA A 53 2.34 3.52 8.19
C ALA A 53 3.06 2.20 8.50
N LYS A 54 3.69 2.07 9.67
CA LYS A 54 4.33 0.83 10.11
C LYS A 54 3.34 -0.31 10.25
N ARG A 55 2.17 -0.06 10.86
CA ARG A 55 1.10 -1.06 11.00
C ARG A 55 0.53 -1.49 9.65
N SER A 56 0.26 -0.54 8.76
CA SER A 56 -0.23 -0.81 7.40
C SER A 56 0.76 -1.64 6.60
N LEU A 57 2.06 -1.31 6.68
CA LEU A 57 3.12 -2.04 6.01
C LEU A 57 3.28 -3.46 6.56
N LEU A 58 3.23 -3.64 7.89
CA LEU A 58 3.25 -4.97 8.51
C LEU A 58 2.03 -5.80 8.08
N TRP A 59 0.85 -5.20 8.08
CA TRP A 59 -0.38 -5.86 7.64
C TRP A 59 -0.27 -6.31 6.18
N GLN A 60 0.21 -5.45 5.27
CA GLN A 60 0.42 -5.80 3.86
C GLN A 60 1.45 -6.93 3.68
N LYS A 61 2.57 -6.87 4.43
CA LYS A 61 3.58 -7.95 4.42
C LYS A 61 2.98 -9.28 4.86
N LEU A 62 2.18 -9.26 5.93
CA LEU A 62 1.52 -10.45 6.48
C LEU A 62 0.51 -11.02 5.50
N ASP A 63 -0.31 -10.13 4.94
CA ASP A 63 -1.31 -10.47 3.94
C ASP A 63 -0.68 -11.18 2.73
N PHE A 64 0.40 -10.59 2.20
CA PHE A 64 1.16 -11.15 1.10
C PHE A 64 1.82 -12.49 1.45
N ALA A 65 2.41 -12.61 2.65
CA ALA A 65 3.01 -13.86 3.10
C ALA A 65 1.97 -14.98 3.22
N ILE A 66 0.78 -14.69 3.76
CA ILE A 66 -0.35 -15.63 3.85
C ILE A 66 -0.77 -16.08 2.44
N GLU A 67 -1.01 -15.15 1.53
CA GLU A 67 -1.42 -15.48 0.16
C GLU A 67 -0.37 -16.30 -0.57
N ARG A 68 0.91 -15.98 -0.37
CA ARG A 68 2.02 -16.74 -0.93
C ARG A 68 2.08 -18.17 -0.40
N GLU A 69 1.97 -18.37 0.91
CA GLU A 69 2.01 -19.72 1.49
C GLU A 69 0.77 -20.54 1.13
N LEU A 70 -0.41 -19.94 1.12
CA LEU A 70 -1.64 -20.60 0.65
C LEU A 70 -1.54 -21.00 -0.83
N SER A 71 -0.98 -20.13 -1.67
CA SER A 71 -0.75 -20.43 -3.09
C SER A 71 0.24 -21.58 -3.26
N LYS A 72 1.36 -21.57 -2.52
CA LYS A 72 2.34 -22.68 -2.51
C LYS A 72 1.73 -23.99 -2.04
N ALA A 73 0.81 -23.95 -1.07
CA ALA A 73 0.08 -25.12 -0.59
C ALA A 73 -0.99 -25.61 -1.58
N GLY A 74 -1.20 -24.91 -2.69
CA GLY A 74 -2.19 -25.28 -3.71
C GLY A 74 -3.63 -25.01 -3.28
N ALA A 75 -3.88 -23.91 -2.54
CA ALA A 75 -5.23 -23.50 -2.18
C ALA A 75 -6.06 -23.19 -3.44
N ARG A 76 -7.20 -23.87 -3.60
CA ARG A 76 -8.14 -23.70 -4.71
C ARG A 76 -8.78 -22.31 -4.73
N ASN A 77 -9.04 -21.76 -3.54
CA ASN A 77 -9.54 -20.41 -3.37
C ASN A 77 -8.79 -19.75 -2.20
N ILE A 78 -7.78 -18.95 -2.55
CA ILE A 78 -6.91 -18.27 -1.57
C ILE A 78 -7.73 -17.40 -0.61
N LYS A 79 -8.76 -16.70 -1.09
CA LYS A 79 -9.61 -15.85 -0.24
C LYS A 79 -10.40 -16.66 0.79
N ALA A 80 -10.95 -17.80 0.39
CA ALA A 80 -11.69 -18.68 1.30
C ALA A 80 -10.75 -19.33 2.32
N ALA A 81 -9.62 -19.87 1.86
CA ALA A 81 -8.62 -20.47 2.74
C ALA A 81 -8.05 -19.46 3.75
N LYS A 82 -7.78 -18.22 3.31
CA LYS A 82 -7.35 -17.11 4.17
C LYS A 82 -8.40 -16.74 5.23
N ALA A 83 -9.68 -16.69 4.85
CA ALA A 83 -10.76 -16.39 5.78
C ALA A 83 -10.90 -17.45 6.90
N ILE A 84 -10.60 -18.71 6.59
CA ILE A 84 -10.65 -19.82 7.56
C ILE A 84 -9.36 -19.87 8.40
N LEU A 85 -8.20 -19.61 7.78
CA LEU A 85 -6.89 -19.63 8.45
C LEU A 85 -6.84 -18.65 9.63
N ASN A 86 -7.39 -17.45 9.44
CA ASN A 86 -7.45 -16.37 10.45
C ASN A 86 -6.14 -16.20 11.24
N PHE A 87 -5.00 -16.28 10.56
CA PHE A 87 -3.67 -16.22 11.17
C PHE A 87 -3.34 -14.79 11.62
N THR A 88 -3.03 -14.63 12.89
CA THR A 88 -2.54 -13.38 13.47
C THR A 88 -1.08 -13.53 13.87
N TYR A 89 -0.24 -12.60 13.42
CA TYR A 89 1.16 -12.56 13.80
C TYR A 89 1.40 -11.44 14.82
N ASP A 90 1.96 -11.81 15.97
CA ASP A 90 2.29 -10.92 17.10
C ASP A 90 3.80 -10.69 17.24
N GLY A 91 4.63 -11.48 16.54
CA GLY A 91 6.04 -11.17 16.34
C GLY A 91 6.18 -9.83 15.61
N GLY A 92 7.29 -9.11 15.83
CA GLY A 92 7.49 -7.75 15.31
C GLY A 92 7.59 -7.65 13.78
N ASP A 93 8.67 -7.03 13.27
CA ASP A 93 8.91 -7.08 11.83
C ASP A 93 9.42 -8.47 11.42
N PHE A 94 9.12 -8.88 10.19
CA PHE A 94 9.60 -10.14 9.62
C PHE A 94 9.91 -9.96 8.14
N GLU A 95 10.85 -10.78 7.65
CA GLU A 95 11.18 -10.86 6.23
C GLU A 95 10.77 -12.23 5.68
N GLY A 96 9.99 -12.21 4.61
CA GLY A 96 9.52 -13.44 3.97
C GLY A 96 8.31 -14.06 4.67
N THR A 97 8.48 -15.26 5.23
CA THR A 97 7.38 -16.03 5.84
C THR A 97 7.43 -15.89 7.36
N PRO A 98 6.38 -15.36 8.01
CA PRO A 98 6.32 -15.24 9.46
C PRO A 98 6.32 -16.62 10.13
N GLU A 99 6.93 -16.69 11.31
CA GLU A 99 7.03 -17.93 12.07
C GLU A 99 5.64 -18.51 12.38
N GLY A 100 5.51 -19.83 12.28
CA GLY A 100 4.24 -20.53 12.50
C GLY A 100 3.24 -20.48 11.34
N LEU A 101 3.41 -19.60 10.35
CA LEU A 101 2.47 -19.53 9.21
C LEU A 101 2.45 -20.81 8.38
N THR A 102 3.62 -21.38 8.07
CA THR A 102 3.71 -22.63 7.29
C THR A 102 3.01 -23.79 8.01
N GLU A 103 3.15 -23.86 9.34
CA GLU A 103 2.50 -24.90 10.16
C GLU A 103 0.97 -24.71 10.19
N ALA A 104 0.52 -23.46 10.31
CA ALA A 104 -0.90 -23.13 10.28
C ALA A 104 -1.53 -23.48 8.91
N VAL A 105 -0.85 -23.17 7.81
CA VAL A 105 -1.30 -23.52 6.45
C VAL A 105 -1.35 -25.03 6.26
N ARG A 106 -0.35 -25.77 6.76
CA ARG A 106 -0.38 -27.24 6.71
C ARG A 106 -1.53 -27.82 7.52
N SER A 107 -1.74 -27.34 8.74
CA SER A 107 -2.83 -27.78 9.60
C SER A 107 -4.20 -27.50 8.96
N LEU A 108 -4.34 -26.35 8.30
CA LEU A 108 -5.54 -26.02 7.53
C LEU A 108 -5.74 -26.96 6.34
N ALA A 109 -4.67 -27.33 5.63
CA ALA A 109 -4.75 -28.27 4.51
C ALA A 109 -5.16 -29.68 4.95
N GLU A 110 -4.75 -30.10 6.14
CA GLU A 110 -5.16 -31.38 6.74
C GLU A 110 -6.61 -31.35 7.24
N ALA A 111 -7.04 -30.24 7.87
CA ALA A 111 -8.38 -30.09 8.40
C ALA A 111 -9.44 -29.89 7.30
N GLU A 112 -9.10 -29.16 6.24
CA GLU A 112 -10.03 -28.77 5.17
C GLU A 112 -9.49 -29.20 3.78
N PRO A 113 -9.34 -30.51 3.48
CA PRO A 113 -8.69 -30.96 2.25
C PRO A 113 -9.35 -30.48 0.96
N TYR A 114 -10.66 -30.22 0.98
CA TYR A 114 -11.40 -29.73 -0.20
C TYR A 114 -11.00 -28.32 -0.63
N LEU A 115 -10.35 -27.54 0.25
CA LEU A 115 -9.82 -26.21 -0.06
C LEU A 115 -8.47 -26.27 -0.80
N PHE A 116 -7.80 -27.42 -0.82
CA PHE A 116 -6.45 -27.59 -1.33
C PHE A 116 -6.38 -28.67 -2.43
N GLY A 117 -5.30 -28.66 -3.20
CA GLY A 117 -5.02 -29.68 -4.21
C GLY A 117 -5.24 -29.23 -5.66
N SER A 118 -4.56 -29.92 -6.56
CA SER A 118 -4.36 -29.57 -7.97
C SER A 118 -5.36 -30.20 -8.95
N ASP A 119 -6.43 -30.82 -8.48
CA ASP A 119 -7.40 -31.50 -9.37
C ASP A 119 -8.16 -30.53 -10.29
N TYR A 120 -8.07 -29.22 -10.00
CA TYR A 120 -8.47 -28.13 -10.88
C TYR A 120 -7.25 -27.37 -11.41
N ALA A 121 -6.19 -28.07 -11.82
CA ALA A 121 -5.52 -27.61 -13.02
C ALA A 121 -6.60 -27.68 -14.12
N TYR A 122 -7.16 -26.53 -14.48
CA TYR A 122 -7.75 -26.38 -15.81
C TYR A 122 -6.68 -26.91 -16.76
N GLY A 123 -6.87 -28.12 -17.27
CA GLY A 123 -5.90 -28.88 -18.04
C GLY A 123 -5.67 -28.22 -19.39
N GLY A 124 -4.97 -27.09 -19.37
CA GLY A 124 -4.23 -26.56 -20.47
C GLY A 124 -2.80 -26.42 -19.99
N ASP A 125 -1.91 -27.26 -20.51
CA ASP A 125 -0.45 -27.10 -20.50
C ASP A 125 -0.03 -25.84 -21.29
N LYS A 126 -0.64 -24.71 -20.99
CA LYS A 126 -0.22 -23.39 -21.43
C LYS A 126 -0.27 -22.52 -20.19
N ALA A 127 0.86 -22.47 -19.49
CA ALA A 127 1.22 -21.23 -18.82
C ALA A 127 0.90 -20.11 -19.82
N LEU A 128 -0.07 -19.26 -19.51
CA LEU A 128 -0.30 -18.05 -20.28
C LEU A 128 0.96 -17.21 -20.08
N SER A 129 1.94 -17.41 -20.95
CA SER A 129 3.04 -16.49 -21.12
C SER A 129 2.41 -15.21 -21.64
N PHE A 130 2.14 -14.28 -20.73
CA PHE A 130 1.89 -12.91 -21.11
C PHE A 130 3.20 -12.37 -21.69
N VAL A 131 3.35 -12.53 -23.00
CA VAL A 131 4.33 -11.77 -23.78
C VAL A 131 3.75 -10.37 -23.84
N GLY A 132 4.46 -9.40 -23.25
CA GLY A 132 4.01 -8.01 -23.26
C GLY A 132 3.76 -7.54 -24.69
N ILE A 133 2.74 -6.72 -24.89
CA ILE A 133 2.49 -6.09 -26.18
C ILE A 133 3.59 -5.04 -26.38
N SER A 134 4.61 -5.37 -27.18
CA SER A 134 5.61 -4.41 -27.66
C SER A 134 4.97 -3.62 -28.82
N PRO A 135 4.67 -2.31 -28.67
CA PRO A 135 3.91 -1.54 -29.66
C PRO A 135 4.66 -1.27 -30.99
N ALA A 136 5.82 -1.89 -31.19
CA ALA A 136 6.67 -1.71 -32.37
C ALA A 136 7.09 -3.04 -33.02
N GLU A 137 6.58 -4.17 -32.56
CA GLU A 137 6.84 -5.48 -33.16
C GLU A 137 5.57 -5.88 -33.94
N GLU A 138 5.67 -5.84 -35.27
CA GLU A 138 4.60 -6.30 -36.17
C GLU A 138 4.49 -7.81 -36.02
N SER A 139 3.39 -8.28 -35.45
CA SER A 139 3.11 -9.70 -35.32
C SER A 139 2.70 -10.26 -36.69
N ASP A 140 3.54 -11.08 -37.31
CA ASP A 140 3.21 -11.85 -38.53
C ASP A 140 2.20 -13.00 -38.27
N ASP A 141 1.60 -13.06 -37.07
CA ASP A 141 0.68 -14.11 -36.65
C ASP A 141 -0.79 -13.70 -36.79
N ASP A 142 -1.17 -13.16 -37.95
CA ASP A 142 -2.58 -13.22 -38.36
C ASP A 142 -2.83 -14.62 -38.93
N PHE A 143 -3.19 -15.58 -38.08
CA PHE A 143 -3.69 -16.88 -38.55
C PHE A 143 -5.01 -16.66 -39.29
N MET A 144 -4.93 -16.53 -40.61
CA MET A 144 -6.08 -16.20 -41.45
C MET A 144 -6.90 -17.46 -41.72
N ALA A 145 -8.22 -17.28 -41.82
CA ALA A 145 -9.12 -18.36 -42.24
C ALA A 145 -8.77 -18.96 -43.61
N SER A 146 -7.96 -18.27 -44.42
CA SER A 146 -7.41 -18.73 -45.71
C SER A 146 -6.37 -19.83 -45.57
N ASP A 147 -5.73 -19.97 -44.41
CA ASP A 147 -4.63 -20.92 -44.19
C ASP A 147 -5.16 -22.29 -43.72
N LEU A 148 -6.46 -22.38 -43.44
CA LEU A 148 -7.16 -23.61 -43.10
C LEU A 148 -7.64 -24.32 -44.37
N THR A 149 -7.57 -25.65 -44.37
CA THR A 149 -8.27 -26.43 -45.40
C THR A 149 -9.79 -26.28 -45.24
N TYR A 150 -10.54 -26.46 -46.33
CA TYR A 150 -12.00 -26.30 -46.31
C TYR A 150 -12.69 -27.20 -45.25
N SER A 151 -12.15 -28.39 -45.01
CA SER A 151 -12.60 -29.31 -43.97
C SER A 151 -12.34 -28.82 -42.55
N GLU A 152 -11.22 -28.12 -42.31
CA GLU A 152 -10.88 -27.57 -41.00
C GLU A 152 -11.68 -26.29 -40.73
N TYR A 153 -11.88 -25.47 -41.76
CA TYR A 153 -12.74 -24.29 -41.69
C TYR A 153 -14.17 -24.65 -41.30
N LEU A 154 -14.76 -25.68 -41.94
CA LEU A 154 -16.11 -26.14 -41.61
C LEU A 154 -16.23 -26.72 -40.21
N ARG A 155 -15.18 -27.37 -39.67
CA ARG A 155 -15.19 -27.87 -38.28
C ARG A 155 -15.22 -26.75 -37.25
N LEU A 156 -14.55 -25.64 -37.53
CA LEU A 156 -14.40 -24.53 -36.58
C LEU A 156 -15.50 -23.47 -36.73
N TYR A 157 -15.93 -23.21 -37.97
CA TYR A 157 -16.83 -22.09 -38.30
C TYR A 157 -18.10 -22.50 -39.05
N GLY A 158 -18.23 -23.78 -39.44
CA GLY A 158 -19.46 -24.32 -40.00
C GLY A 158 -20.52 -24.46 -38.91
N LYS A 159 -21.47 -23.52 -38.87
CA LYS A 159 -22.68 -23.66 -38.05
C LYS A 159 -23.52 -24.81 -38.61
N ASN A 160 -23.96 -25.72 -37.73
CA ASN A 160 -24.89 -26.82 -38.05
C ASN A 160 -26.16 -26.34 -38.76
#